data_AF-A0A842XD76-F1
#
_entry.id   AF-A0A842XD76-F1
#
_cell.length_a   1.000
_cell.length_b   1.000
_cell.length_c   1.000
_cell.angle_alpha   90.00
_cell.angle_beta   90.00
_cell.angle_gamma   90.00
#
_symmetry.space_group_name_H-M   'P 1'
#
loop_
_entity.id
_entity.type
_entity.pdbx_description
1 polymer ?
#
loop_
_entity_poly.entity_id
_entity_poly.type
_entity_poly.pdbx_seq_one_letter_code
_entity_poly.pdbx_strand_id
1 'polypeptide(L)'
;MTEESKPQSNEDEKEVTKLMIDRPSDFRFHAAYLAYSETWDKIISQETKTELNEIMSSLSKEEISYSIFYRRLDEYRRQGSKHYAFPRQRIESQRKRDWRKRQTKDMRNSRHRGRR
;
A
#
# COMPACT_ATOMS: atom_id res chain seq x y z
N MET A 1 -42.46 -38.60 -9.51
CA MET A 1 -41.05 -38.90 -9.20
C MET A 1 -40.21 -37.82 -9.86
N THR A 2 -40.08 -36.67 -9.20
CA THR A 2 -39.21 -35.58 -9.64
C THR A 2 -38.07 -35.54 -8.65
N GLU A 3 -36.91 -36.01 -9.07
CA GLU A 3 -35.67 -35.95 -8.31
C GLU A 3 -35.22 -34.49 -8.29
N GLU A 4 -35.31 -33.86 -7.12
CA GLU A 4 -34.70 -32.55 -6.87
C GLU A 4 -33.20 -32.76 -6.66
N SER A 5 -32.40 -32.29 -7.61
CA SER A 5 -30.95 -32.24 -7.50
C SER A 5 -30.55 -31.21 -6.44
N LYS A 6 -29.95 -31.70 -5.35
CA LYS A 6 -29.17 -30.86 -4.41
C LYS A 6 -28.10 -30.10 -5.20
N PRO A 7 -27.93 -28.78 -5.01
CA PRO A 7 -26.69 -28.15 -5.42
C PRO A 7 -25.59 -28.69 -4.51
N GLN A 8 -24.63 -29.38 -5.12
CA GLN A 8 -23.38 -29.78 -4.49
C GLN A 8 -22.70 -28.50 -3.99
N SER A 9 -22.54 -28.40 -2.68
CA SER A 9 -21.66 -27.45 -2.04
C SER A 9 -20.25 -27.68 -2.57
N ASN A 10 -19.69 -26.70 -3.26
CA ASN A 10 -18.29 -26.66 -3.66
C ASN A 10 -17.44 -26.58 -2.39
N GLU A 11 -17.11 -27.74 -1.82
CA GLU A 11 -16.13 -27.92 -0.76
C GLU A 11 -14.73 -28.02 -1.38
N ASP A 12 -14.23 -26.98 -2.05
CA ASP A 12 -12.85 -27.00 -2.57
C ASP A 12 -12.28 -25.58 -2.63
N GLU A 13 -11.95 -25.06 -1.46
CA GLU A 13 -10.79 -24.21 -1.17
C GLU A 13 -10.92 -23.85 0.31
N LYS A 14 -10.00 -24.31 1.17
CA LYS A 14 -9.97 -23.85 2.56
C LYS A 14 -9.69 -22.35 2.51
N GLU A 15 -10.75 -21.55 2.53
CA GLU A 15 -10.66 -20.09 2.55
C GLU A 15 -9.91 -19.71 3.81
N VAL A 16 -8.63 -19.35 3.66
CA VAL A 16 -7.81 -18.88 4.75
C VAL A 16 -8.47 -17.61 5.23
N THR A 17 -8.95 -17.64 6.47
CA THR A 17 -9.65 -16.53 7.08
C THR A 17 -8.64 -15.49 7.56
N LYS A 18 -9.03 -14.23 7.42
CA LYS A 18 -8.25 -13.08 7.90
C LYS A 18 -8.25 -13.07 9.43
N LEU A 19 -7.09 -12.87 10.03
CA LEU A 19 -6.97 -12.77 11.48
C LEU A 19 -7.55 -11.43 11.96
N MET A 20 -8.38 -11.47 12.99
CA MET A 20 -9.04 -10.30 13.61
C MET A 20 -8.48 -10.07 15.03
N ILE A 21 -7.16 -10.00 15.16
CA ILE A 21 -6.45 -9.93 16.45
C ILE A 21 -6.00 -8.48 16.74
N ASP A 22 -6.74 -7.47 16.27
CA ASP A 22 -6.33 -6.07 16.50
C ASP A 22 -6.32 -5.71 17.99
N ARG A 23 -5.32 -4.92 18.39
CA ARG A 23 -5.16 -4.39 19.75
C ARG A 23 -5.02 -2.87 19.67
N PRO A 24 -6.12 -2.11 19.59
CA PRO A 24 -6.09 -0.66 19.42
C PRO A 24 -5.42 0.08 20.60
N SER A 25 -5.30 -0.57 21.76
CA SER A 25 -4.61 -0.03 22.94
C SER A 25 -3.09 0.08 22.76
N ASP A 26 -2.47 -0.76 21.92
CA ASP A 26 -1.05 -0.66 21.57
C ASP A 26 -0.93 -0.11 20.16
N PHE A 27 -0.49 1.14 20.06
CA PHE A 27 -0.29 1.82 18.77
C PHE A 27 0.60 1.03 17.82
N ARG A 28 1.67 0.38 18.32
CA ARG A 28 2.61 -0.35 17.46
C ARG A 28 1.96 -1.58 16.86
N PHE A 29 1.20 -2.30 17.68
CA PHE A 29 0.46 -3.47 17.25
C PHE A 29 -0.67 -3.09 16.29
N HIS A 30 -1.43 -2.04 16.59
CA HIS A 30 -2.48 -1.54 15.70
C HIS A 30 -1.92 -1.12 14.32
N ALA A 31 -0.80 -0.39 14.30
CA ALA A 31 -0.14 -0.02 13.04
C ALA A 31 0.35 -1.25 12.26
N ALA A 32 0.84 -2.28 12.95
CA ALA A 32 1.22 -3.55 12.32
C ALA A 32 -0.01 -4.28 11.76
N TYR A 33 -1.12 -4.29 12.49
CA TYR A 33 -2.39 -4.87 12.06
C TYR A 33 -2.96 -4.18 10.81
N LEU A 34 -2.95 -2.84 10.78
CA LEU A 34 -3.36 -2.08 9.58
C LEU A 34 -2.50 -2.43 8.37
N ALA A 35 -1.17 -2.54 8.56
CA ALA A 35 -0.26 -2.93 7.49
C ALA A 35 -0.53 -4.35 6.98
N TYR A 36 -0.77 -5.29 7.89
CA TYR A 36 -1.19 -6.67 7.62
C TYR A 36 -2.51 -6.72 6.85
N SER A 37 -3.52 -5.97 7.30
CA SER A 37 -4.83 -5.90 6.67
C SER A 37 -4.73 -5.40 5.23
N GLU A 38 -4.00 -4.31 5.02
CA GLU A 38 -3.77 -3.76 3.68
C GLU A 38 -3.06 -4.75 2.75
N THR A 39 -2.08 -5.49 3.26
CA THR A 39 -1.40 -6.53 2.47
C THR A 39 -2.28 -7.72 2.18
N TRP A 40 -3.08 -8.17 3.15
CA TRP A 40 -4.00 -9.27 3.01
C TRP A 40 -4.98 -9.05 1.87
N ASP A 41 -5.56 -7.85 1.83
CA ASP A 41 -6.59 -7.48 0.86
C ASP A 41 -6.03 -7.36 -0.57
N LYS A 42 -4.71 -7.15 -0.72
CA LYS A 42 -4.02 -7.07 -2.02
C LYS A 42 -3.57 -8.43 -2.56
N ILE A 43 -3.40 -9.42 -1.70
CA ILE A 43 -2.84 -10.73 -2.05
C ILE A 43 -3.96 -11.64 -2.57
N ILE A 44 -3.75 -12.25 -3.73
CA ILE A 44 -4.69 -13.22 -4.33
C ILE A 44 -4.32 -14.65 -3.92
N SER A 45 -3.03 -14.98 -3.81
CA SER A 45 -2.56 -16.33 -3.52
C SER A 45 -2.83 -16.77 -2.07
N GLN A 46 -3.37 -17.98 -1.94
CA GLN A 46 -3.75 -18.56 -0.67
C GLN A 46 -2.55 -18.97 0.19
N GLU A 47 -1.47 -19.43 -0.46
CA GLU A 47 -0.22 -19.80 0.22
C GLU A 47 0.40 -18.58 0.90
N THR A 48 0.49 -17.46 0.18
CA THR A 48 1.02 -16.21 0.73
C THR A 48 0.14 -15.63 1.84
N LYS A 49 -1.17 -15.90 1.82
CA LYS A 49 -2.08 -15.57 2.92
C LYS A 49 -1.77 -16.41 4.16
N THR A 50 -1.54 -17.72 4.03
CA THR A 50 -1.15 -18.55 5.19
C THR A 50 0.14 -18.05 5.85
N GLU A 51 1.17 -17.73 5.07
CA GLU A 51 2.44 -17.19 5.60
C GLU A 51 2.24 -15.84 6.32
N LEU A 52 1.41 -14.96 5.76
CA LEU A 52 1.11 -13.66 6.39
C LEU A 52 0.42 -13.84 7.75
N ASN A 53 -0.47 -14.82 7.86
CA ASN A 53 -1.14 -15.18 9.11
C ASN A 53 -0.16 -15.71 10.17
N GLU A 54 0.80 -16.53 9.76
CA GLU A 54 1.86 -17.02 10.65
C GLU A 54 2.72 -15.88 11.17
N ILE A 55 3.15 -14.96 10.29
CA ILE A 55 3.95 -13.79 10.67
C ILE A 55 3.19 -12.91 11.67
N MET A 56 1.89 -12.66 11.43
CA MET A 56 1.05 -11.87 12.33
C MET A 56 0.84 -12.58 13.67
N SER A 57 0.67 -13.90 13.65
CA SER A 57 0.51 -14.72 14.86
C SER A 57 1.78 -14.71 15.72
N SER A 58 2.95 -14.87 15.11
CA SER A 58 4.24 -14.78 15.82
C SER A 58 4.51 -13.38 16.38
N LEU A 59 4.04 -12.31 15.71
CA LEU A 59 4.08 -10.96 16.29
C LEU A 59 3.17 -10.86 17.53
N SER A 60 1.96 -11.43 17.48
CA SER A 60 1.00 -11.39 18.60
C SER A 60 1.46 -12.16 19.84
N LYS A 61 2.30 -13.18 19.64
CA LYS A 61 2.95 -13.98 20.68
C LYS A 61 4.29 -13.38 21.15
N GLU A 62 4.69 -12.23 20.59
CA GLU A 62 5.95 -11.56 20.88
C GLU A 62 7.21 -12.39 20.53
N GLU A 63 7.07 -13.42 19.69
CA GLU A 63 8.18 -14.27 19.23
C GLU A 63 9.10 -13.51 18.25
N ILE A 64 8.55 -12.52 17.56
CA ILE A 64 9.23 -11.75 16.52
C ILE A 64 9.13 -10.26 16.84
N SER A 65 10.23 -9.53 16.64
CA SER A 65 10.25 -8.08 16.80
C SER A 65 9.56 -7.37 15.63
N TYR A 66 9.01 -6.18 15.91
CA TYR A 66 8.38 -5.33 14.89
C TYR A 66 9.28 -5.06 13.67
N SER A 67 10.60 -4.96 13.84
CA SER A 67 11.51 -4.72 12.70
C SER A 67 11.56 -5.92 11.75
N ILE A 68 11.59 -7.14 12.29
CA ILE A 68 11.58 -8.37 11.51
C ILE A 68 10.21 -8.56 10.85
N PHE A 69 9.12 -8.25 11.55
CA PHE A 69 7.77 -8.25 11.00
C PHE A 69 7.67 -7.36 9.76
N TYR A 70 8.05 -6.08 9.86
CA TYR A 70 7.97 -5.16 8.73
C TYR A 70 8.91 -5.56 7.59
N ARG A 71 10.09 -6.15 7.90
CA ARG A 71 11.00 -6.65 6.88
C ARG A 71 10.35 -7.78 6.06
N ARG A 72 9.73 -8.76 6.72
CA ARG A 72 9.03 -9.86 6.02
C ARG A 72 7.80 -9.35 5.27
N LEU A 73 7.03 -8.45 5.88
CA LEU A 73 5.84 -7.87 5.26
C LEU A 73 6.17 -7.04 4.00
N ASP A 74 7.35 -6.42 3.95
CA ASP A 74 7.83 -5.67 2.78
C ASP A 74 8.09 -6.57 1.56
N GLU A 75 8.44 -7.85 1.75
CA GLU A 75 8.65 -8.81 0.67
C GLU A 75 7.34 -9.02 -0.14
N TYR A 76 6.21 -9.12 0.56
CA TYR A 76 4.89 -9.24 -0.06
C TYR A 76 4.36 -7.91 -0.61
N ARG A 77 4.70 -6.77 0.01
CA ARG A 77 4.32 -5.43 -0.50
C ARG A 77 5.01 -5.09 -1.81
N ARG A 78 6.27 -5.47 -1.99
CA ARG A 78 7.08 -5.11 -3.16
C ARG A 78 6.57 -5.71 -4.48
N GLN A 79 5.87 -6.84 -4.43
CA GLN A 79 5.39 -7.51 -5.65
C GLN A 79 4.29 -6.73 -6.38
N GLY A 80 3.48 -5.91 -5.70
CA GLY A 80 2.40 -5.14 -6.31
C GLY A 80 2.66 -3.64 -6.48
N SER A 81 3.73 -3.11 -5.89
CA SER A 81 3.85 -1.68 -5.63
C SER A 81 5.19 -1.13 -6.10
N LYS A 82 5.16 -0.40 -7.23
CA LYS A 82 6.20 0.57 -7.60
C LYS A 82 6.12 1.85 -6.73
N HIS A 83 5.58 1.79 -5.50
CA HIS A 83 5.33 3.00 -4.69
C HIS A 83 6.62 3.66 -4.16
N TYR A 84 7.78 3.01 -4.18
CA TYR A 84 9.05 3.72 -3.98
C TYR A 84 9.55 4.44 -5.24
N ALA A 85 8.82 4.32 -6.36
CA ALA A 85 9.03 5.12 -7.56
C ALA A 85 8.17 6.38 -7.57
N PHE A 86 7.68 6.88 -6.41
CA PHE A 86 7.36 8.30 -6.36
C PHE A 86 8.68 9.05 -6.57
N PRO A 87 8.91 9.71 -7.73
CA PRO A 87 10.07 10.57 -7.84
C PRO A 87 9.89 11.59 -6.73
N ARG A 88 10.82 11.63 -5.77
CA ARG A 88 10.86 12.70 -4.77
C ARG A 88 10.81 14.00 -5.56
N GLN A 89 9.67 14.70 -5.53
CA GLN A 89 9.53 15.95 -6.25
C GLN A 89 10.59 16.89 -5.71
N ARG A 90 11.59 17.18 -6.54
CA ARG A 90 12.66 18.11 -6.16
C ARG A 90 12.06 19.49 -6.18
N ILE A 91 12.13 20.17 -5.05
CA ILE A 91 11.80 21.58 -4.97
C ILE A 91 12.93 22.34 -5.68
N GLU A 92 12.68 22.78 -6.91
CA GLU A 92 13.63 23.61 -7.65
C GLU A 92 13.46 25.08 -7.23
N SER A 93 14.48 25.63 -6.58
CA SER A 93 14.52 27.06 -6.26
C SER A 93 15.14 27.88 -7.40
N GLN A 94 14.61 29.07 -7.66
CA GLN A 94 15.18 30.01 -8.64
C GLN A 94 15.76 31.25 -7.94
N ARG A 95 16.90 31.76 -8.42
CA ARG A 95 17.46 33.05 -7.95
C ARG A 95 16.49 34.19 -8.28
N LYS A 96 16.28 35.11 -7.33
CA LYS A 96 15.35 36.26 -7.49
C LYS A 96 15.59 37.08 -8.76
N ARG A 97 16.85 37.26 -9.16
CA ARG A 97 17.22 37.99 -10.41
C ARG A 97 16.67 37.30 -11.65
N ASP A 98 16.75 35.98 -11.73
CA ASP A 98 16.33 35.20 -12.89
C ASP A 98 14.81 35.14 -12.99
N TRP A 99 14.12 35.04 -11.85
CA TRP A 99 12.67 35.19 -11.77
C TRP A 99 12.21 36.54 -12.34
N ARG A 100 12.84 37.66 -11.93
CA ARG A 100 12.49 39.01 -12.46
C ARG A 100 12.71 39.12 -13.96
N LYS A 101 13.82 38.57 -14.48
CA LYS A 101 14.10 38.57 -15.93
C LYS A 101 13.03 37.81 -16.71
N ARG A 102 12.64 36.62 -16.21
CA ARG A 102 11.57 35.79 -16.80
C ARG A 102 10.24 36.54 -16.81
N GLN A 103 9.83 37.10 -15.66
CA GLN A 103 8.61 37.90 -15.54
C GLN A 103 8.58 39.11 -16.50
N THR A 104 9.70 39.83 -16.63
CA THR A 104 9.79 40.98 -17.55
C THR A 104 9.63 40.53 -19.02
N LYS A 105 10.25 39.40 -19.39
CA LYS A 105 10.12 38.81 -20.73
C LYS A 105 8.68 38.36 -21.00
N ASP A 106 8.06 37.67 -20.05
CA ASP A 106 6.68 37.20 -20.16
C ASP A 106 5.69 38.36 -20.28
N MET A 107 5.89 39.44 -19.50
CA MET A 107 5.10 40.66 -19.61
C MET A 107 5.25 41.31 -21.00
N ARG A 108 6.47 41.43 -21.54
CA ARG A 108 6.66 41.93 -22.91
C ARG A 108 5.94 41.06 -23.93
N ASN A 109 6.12 39.74 -23.84
CA ASN A 109 5.48 38.80 -24.75
C ASN A 109 3.95 38.89 -24.67
N SER A 110 3.37 39.02 -23.47
CA SER A 110 1.92 39.19 -23.31
C SER A 110 1.39 40.44 -24.01
N ARG A 111 2.13 41.57 -23.95
CA ARG A 111 1.77 42.82 -24.65
C ARG A 111 1.77 42.67 -26.17
N HIS A 112 2.65 41.83 -26.70
CA HIS A 112 2.78 41.61 -28.15
C HIS A 112 1.96 40.43 -28.69
N ARG A 113 1.47 39.53 -27.81
CA ARG A 113 0.64 38.38 -28.19
C ARG A 113 -0.78 38.76 -28.63
N GLY A 114 -1.32 39.89 -28.18
CA GLY A 114 -2.63 40.42 -28.60
C GLY A 114 -2.59 41.40 -29.77
N ARG A 115 -1.46 41.52 -30.48
CA ARG A 115 -1.28 42.41 -31.65
C ARG A 115 -1.14 41.64 -32.97
N ARG A 116 -1.73 40.45 -33.06
CA ARG A 116 -1.91 39.70 -34.31
C ARG A 116 -3.38 39.41 -34.51
#